data_AF-A0A3B0Z472-F1
#
_entry.id   AF-A0A3B0Z472-F1
#
_cell.length_a   1.000
_cell.length_b   1.000
_cell.length_c   1.000
_cell.angle_alpha   90.00
_cell.angle_beta   90.00
_cell.angle_gamma   90.00
#
_symmetry.space_group_name_H-M   'P 1'
#
loop_
_entity.id
_entity.type
_entity.pdbx_description
1 polymer ?
#
loop_
_entity_poly.entity_id
_entity_poly.type
_entity_poly.pdbx_seq_one_letter_code
_entity_poly.pdbx_strand_id
1 'polypeptide(L)'
;MSHSVKPTLTKLQTKWLAIINACEASGKSMRAYADSKGLVAQNLYAWKKVLIAKGMVPRDSAGHFVKAKIIDDQLSEVLNKAMQL
;
A
#
# COMPACT_ATOMS: atom_id res chain seq x y z
N MET A 1 -22.93 25.99 11.49
CA MET A 1 -21.52 25.82 11.09
C MET A 1 -21.04 24.44 11.53
N SER A 2 -20.64 23.56 10.60
CA SER A 2 -20.10 22.24 10.93
C SER A 2 -18.64 22.38 11.34
N HIS A 3 -18.36 22.43 12.65
CA HIS A 3 -16.99 22.41 13.16
C HIS A 3 -16.41 21.01 12.93
N SER A 4 -15.68 20.84 11.83
CA SER A 4 -14.84 19.65 11.61
C SER A 4 -13.66 19.72 12.58
N VAL A 5 -13.84 19.16 13.79
CA VAL A 5 -12.74 18.97 14.73
C VAL A 5 -11.84 17.89 14.14
N LYS A 6 -10.77 18.31 13.45
CA LYS A 6 -9.73 17.39 12.99
C LYS A 6 -9.18 16.67 14.23
N PRO A 7 -9.20 15.32 14.29
CA PRO A 7 -8.67 14.62 15.45
C PRO A 7 -7.17 14.92 15.60
N THR A 8 -6.79 15.55 16.71
CA THR A 8 -5.38 15.79 17.03
C THR A 8 -4.68 14.46 17.30
N LEU A 9 -3.63 14.15 16.54
CA LEU A 9 -2.83 12.95 16.75
C LEU A 9 -1.82 13.15 17.88
N THR A 10 -1.63 12.12 18.69
CA THR A 10 -0.51 12.09 19.65
C THR A 10 0.82 11.97 18.90
N LYS A 11 1.93 12.37 19.53
CA LYS A 11 3.27 12.23 18.93
C LYS A 11 3.57 10.80 18.45
N LEU A 12 3.12 9.80 19.22
CA LEU A 12 3.27 8.39 18.85
C LEU A 12 2.42 8.03 17.63
N GLN A 13 1.18 8.51 17.56
CA GLN A 13 0.30 8.31 16.41
C GLN A 13 0.86 8.97 15.15
N THR A 14 1.39 10.19 15.25
CA THR A 14 2.06 10.89 14.14
C THR A 14 3.27 10.11 13.64
N LYS A 15 4.08 9.56 14.55
CA LYS A 15 5.22 8.70 14.20
C LYS A 15 4.76 7.47 13.42
N TRP A 16 3.73 6.78 13.91
CA TRP A 16 3.21 5.58 13.25
C TRP A 16 2.53 5.89 11.92
N LEU A 17 1.84 7.02 11.80
CA LEU A 17 1.27 7.48 10.53
C LEU A 17 2.38 7.68 9.48
N ALA A 18 3.48 8.34 9.85
CA ALA A 18 4.62 8.52 8.95
C ALA A 18 5.23 7.17 8.52
N ILE A 19 5.36 6.22 9.45
CA ILE A 19 5.88 4.87 9.16
C ILE A 19 4.95 4.12 8.19
N ILE A 20 3.63 4.18 8.39
CA ILE A 20 2.64 3.50 7.52
C ILE A 20 2.63 4.12 6.13
N ASN A 21 2.64 5.45 6.02
CA ASN A 21 2.72 6.13 4.72
C ASN A 21 4.00 5.75 3.97
N ALA A 22 5.14 5.65 4.67
CA ALA A 22 6.39 5.19 4.09
C ALA A 22 6.34 3.71 3.65
N CYS A 23 5.62 2.85 4.39
CA CYS A 23 5.37 1.47 4.00
C CYS A 23 4.55 1.41 2.69
N GLU A 24 3.45 2.15 2.59
CA GLU A 24 2.58 2.16 1.41
C GLU A 24 3.31 2.74 0.19
N ALA A 25 4.02 3.85 0.35
CA ALA A 25 4.83 4.44 -0.71
C ALA A 25 5.97 3.52 -1.21
N SER A 26 6.43 2.60 -0.38
CA SER A 26 7.48 1.64 -0.77
C SER A 26 6.98 0.52 -1.70
N GLY A 27 5.66 0.34 -1.83
CA GLY A 27 5.06 -0.78 -2.57
C GLY A 27 5.32 -2.16 -1.96
N LYS A 28 6.04 -2.24 -0.82
CA LYS A 28 6.29 -3.50 -0.12
C LYS A 28 5.08 -3.90 0.71
N SER A 29 4.93 -5.21 0.93
CA SER A 29 4.03 -5.70 1.98
C SER A 29 4.50 -5.19 3.35
N MET A 30 3.57 -5.02 4.30
CA MET A 30 3.91 -4.58 5.67
C MET A 30 4.98 -5.46 6.32
N ARG A 31 4.96 -6.78 6.05
CA ARG A 31 5.97 -7.71 6.57
C ARG A 31 7.34 -7.42 5.97
N ALA A 32 7.45 -7.35 4.65
CA ALA A 32 8.71 -7.07 3.97
C ALA A 32 9.27 -5.68 4.33
N TYR A 33 8.39 -4.69 4.52
CA TYR A 33 8.80 -3.38 5.00
C TYR A 33 9.33 -3.45 6.44
N ALA A 34 8.61 -4.14 7.34
CA ALA A 34 9.02 -4.31 8.72
C ALA A 34 10.39 -4.97 8.84
N ASP A 35 10.59 -6.08 8.14
CA ASP A 35 11.86 -6.81 8.12
C ASP A 35 13.00 -5.91 7.63
N SER A 36 12.77 -5.12 6.56
CA SER A 36 13.78 -4.19 6.03
C SER A 36 14.13 -3.00 6.94
N LYS A 37 13.30 -2.73 7.96
CA LYS A 37 13.46 -1.61 8.89
C LYS A 37 13.73 -2.06 10.33
N GLY A 38 13.85 -3.37 10.58
CA GLY A 38 13.98 -3.93 11.93
C GLY A 38 12.77 -3.65 12.81
N LEU A 39 11.58 -3.55 12.22
CA LEU A 39 10.32 -3.32 12.93
C LEU A 39 9.57 -4.63 13.16
N VAL A 40 8.66 -4.63 14.13
CA VAL A 40 7.73 -5.73 14.34
C VAL A 40 6.51 -5.52 13.45
N ALA A 41 6.25 -6.43 12.50
CA ALA A 41 5.13 -6.33 11.56
C ALA A 41 3.77 -6.23 12.28
N GLN A 42 3.58 -6.92 13.41
CA GLN A 42 2.36 -6.82 14.22
C GLN A 42 2.05 -5.40 14.67
N ASN A 43 3.09 -4.61 14.99
CA ASN A 43 2.90 -3.21 15.37
C ASN A 43 2.37 -2.38 14.20
N LEU A 44 2.86 -2.61 12.96
CA LEU A 44 2.30 -1.94 11.78
C LEU A 44 0.80 -2.22 11.63
N TYR A 45 0.38 -3.48 11.72
CA TYR A 45 -1.04 -3.84 11.62
C TYR A 45 -1.89 -3.24 12.73
N ALA A 46 -1.41 -3.30 13.99
CA ALA A 46 -2.11 -2.74 15.13
C ALA A 46 -2.29 -1.23 15.00
N TRP A 47 -1.22 -0.50 14.67
CA TRP A 47 -1.27 0.95 14.48
C TRP A 47 -2.06 1.36 13.24
N LYS A 48 -2.03 0.59 12.15
CA LYS A 48 -2.91 0.82 10.99
C LYS A 48 -4.38 0.79 11.39
N LYS A 49 -4.79 -0.21 12.18
CA LYS A 49 -6.17 -0.29 12.69
C LYS A 49 -6.55 0.93 13.53
N VAL A 50 -5.68 1.35 14.45
CA VAL A 50 -5.91 2.55 15.29
C VAL A 50 -6.07 3.80 14.43
N LEU A 51 -5.24 3.96 13.40
CA LEU A 51 -5.26 5.13 12.53
C LEU A 51 -6.44 5.12 11.54
N ILE A 52 -6.88 3.96 11.06
CA ILE A 52 -8.12 3.80 10.30
C ILE A 52 -9.33 4.20 11.15
N ALA A 53 -9.41 3.74 12.40
CA ALA A 53 -10.52 4.10 13.30
C ALA A 53 -10.60 5.61 13.58
N LYS A 54 -9.48 6.33 13.47
CA LYS A 54 -9.39 7.79 13.57
C LYS A 54 -9.57 8.53 12.24
N GLY A 55 -9.74 7.82 11.13
CA GLY A 55 -9.87 8.40 9.79
C GLY A 55 -8.57 8.98 9.22
N MET A 56 -7.41 8.57 9.75
CA MET A 56 -6.10 9.10 9.34
C MET A 56 -5.45 8.30 8.21
N VAL A 57 -5.87 7.05 8.04
CA VAL A 57 -5.42 6.17 6.97
C VAL A 57 -6.69 5.63 6.31
N PRO A 58 -6.77 5.58 4.96
CA PRO A 58 -7.88 4.94 4.29
C PRO A 58 -8.04 3.51 4.78
N ARG A 59 -9.29 3.10 5.03
CA ARG A 59 -9.55 1.68 5.21
C ARG A 59 -9.19 1.00 3.89
N ASP A 60 -8.31 0.00 3.93
CA ASP A 60 -8.11 -0.87 2.78
C ASP A 60 -9.49 -1.41 2.41
N SER A 61 -10.04 -0.91 1.31
CA SER A 61 -11.16 -1.56 0.64
C SER A 61 -10.55 -2.87 0.21
N ALA A 62 -10.96 -3.99 0.82
CA ALA A 62 -10.40 -5.30 0.55
C ALA A 62 -10.20 -5.42 -0.96
N GLY A 63 -8.95 -5.32 -1.41
CA GLY A 63 -8.63 -5.22 -2.81
C GLY A 63 -9.10 -6.52 -3.42
N HIS A 64 -10.21 -6.48 -4.14
CA HIS A 64 -10.63 -7.59 -4.97
C HIS A 64 -9.42 -7.96 -5.82
N PHE A 65 -9.05 -9.24 -5.85
CA PHE A 65 -7.97 -9.71 -6.72
C PHE A 65 -8.35 -9.34 -8.15
N VAL A 66 -7.73 -8.30 -8.70
CA VAL A 66 -7.93 -7.93 -10.10
C VAL A 66 -6.98 -8.79 -10.92
N LYS A 67 -7.55 -9.55 -11.86
CA LYS A 67 -6.79 -10.39 -12.77
C LYS A 67 -5.81 -9.52 -13.55
N ALA A 68 -4.51 -9.72 -13.34
CA ALA A 68 -3.48 -9.07 -14.14
C ALA A 68 -3.60 -9.55 -15.59
N LYS A 69 -3.83 -8.63 -16.51
CA LYS A 69 -3.82 -8.91 -17.95
C LYS A 69 -2.38 -8.79 -18.41
N ILE A 70 -1.73 -9.92 -18.68
CA ILE A 70 -0.45 -9.94 -19.39
C ILE A 70 -0.78 -9.53 -20.83
N ILE A 71 -0.38 -8.31 -21.21
CA ILE A 71 -0.42 -7.88 -22.60
C ILE A 71 0.87 -8.39 -23.20
N ASP A 72 0.80 -9.59 -23.77
CA ASP A 72 1.86 -10.16 -24.57
C ASP A 72 1.85 -9.46 -25.94
N ASP A 73 2.37 -8.24 -25.99
CA ASP A 73 2.47 -7.43 -27.21
C ASP A 73 3.73 -7.77 -28.04
N GLN A 74 4.66 -8.55 -27.46
CA GLN A 74 5.97 -8.80 -28.06
C GLN A 74 6.04 -10.10 -28.86
N LEU A 75 5.14 -11.06 -28.66
CA LEU A 75 5.18 -12.33 -29.40
C LEU A 75 4.53 -12.21 -30.79
N SER A 76 3.56 -11.32 -30.95
CA SER A 76 2.88 -11.07 -32.23
C SER A 76 3.81 -10.40 -33.25
N GLU A 77 4.68 -9.48 -32.82
CA GLU A 77 5.64 -8.80 -33.70
C GLU A 77 6.76 -9.74 -34.16
N VAL A 78 7.26 -10.59 -33.27
CA VAL A 78 8.30 -11.58 -33.59
C VAL A 78 7.79 -12.64 -34.55
N LEU A 79 6.55 -13.13 -34.38
CA LEU A 79 5.94 -14.10 -35.28
C LEU A 79 5.68 -13.53 -36.68
N ASN A 80 5.28 -12.25 -36.78
CA ASN A 80 5.02 -11.63 -38.08
C ASN A 80 6.30 -11.42 -38.90
N LYS A 81 7.44 -11.10 -38.24
CA LYS A 81 8.75 -11.02 -38.90
C LYS A 81 9.26 -12.38 -39.37
N ALA A 82 8.99 -13.45 -38.63
CA ALA A 82 9.48 -14.79 -38.96
C ALA A 82 8.74 -15.44 -40.14
N MET A 83 7.53 -14.99 -40.49
CA MET A 83 6.75 -15.51 -41.63
C MET A 83 6.95 -14.71 -42.93
N GLN A 84 7.82 -13.70 -42.94
CA GLN A 84 8.12 -12.84 -44.10
C GLN A 84 9.53 -13.08 -44.68
N LEU A 85 10.22 -14.14 -44.26
CA LEU A 85 11.50 -14.62 -44.79
C LEU A 85 11.32 -16.04 -45.34
#